data_AF-A0ABD2NDB4-F1
#
_entry.id   AF-A0ABD2NDB4-F1
#
_cell.length_a   1.000
_cell.length_b   1.000
_cell.length_c   1.000
_cell.angle_alpha   90.00
_cell.angle_beta   90.00
_cell.angle_gamma   90.00
#
_symmetry.space_group_name_H-M   'P 1'
#
loop_
_entity.id
_entity.type
_entity.pdbx_description
1 polymer ?
#
loop_
_entity_poly.entity_id
_entity_poly.type
_entity_poly.pdbx_seq_one_letter_code
_entity_poly.pdbx_strand_id
1 'polypeptide(L)'
;MASSRDKRRTAVAICNQLRQTEVNEQFDTKQLQQKTIDSMNIIIVKTLKDAVESYSSRSKEVDKFSENTKNLLKRRRNLLSQNKRNTQEYQEVNKAARESAKEDIQLHNERISRRTIEEFKGIKVFRRKMTRKKEMIRLKRSNGIIMENREEILKTVEEFYKDFYTSKKTSDLT
;
A
#
# COMPACT_ATOMS: atom_id res chain seq x y z
N MET A 1 -17.57 -5.16 -4.92
CA MET A 1 -16.35 -5.46 -4.13
C MET A 1 -15.53 -4.19 -3.99
N ALA A 2 -15.38 -3.67 -2.78
CA ALA A 2 -14.69 -2.39 -2.52
C ALA A 2 -13.24 -2.40 -3.05
N SER A 3 -12.84 -1.32 -3.73
CA SER A 3 -11.51 -1.15 -4.31
C SER A 3 -10.43 -1.24 -3.22
N SER A 4 -9.20 -1.66 -3.57
CA SER A 4 -8.08 -1.64 -2.63
C SER A 4 -7.81 -0.25 -2.05
N ARG A 5 -8.26 0.82 -2.72
CA ARG A 5 -8.23 2.19 -2.20
C ARG A 5 -9.30 2.44 -1.14
N ASP A 6 -10.51 1.91 -1.34
CA ASP A 6 -11.63 2.07 -0.39
C ASP A 6 -11.35 1.33 0.91
N LYS A 7 -10.77 0.13 0.85
CA LYS A 7 -10.35 -0.63 2.04
C LYS A 7 -9.27 0.08 2.86
N ARG A 8 -8.35 0.80 2.19
CA ARG A 8 -7.33 1.62 2.87
C ARG A 8 -7.96 2.86 3.49
N ARG A 9 -8.91 3.51 2.83
CA ARG A 9 -9.64 4.67 3.36
C ARG A 9 -10.47 4.30 4.58
N THR A 10 -11.19 3.18 4.55
CA THR A 10 -11.97 2.71 5.71
C THR A 10 -11.08 2.27 6.87
N ALA A 11 -9.96 1.59 6.61
CA ALA A 11 -9.00 1.24 7.66
C ALA A 11 -8.37 2.48 8.33
N VAL A 12 -8.02 3.50 7.54
CA VAL A 12 -7.51 4.78 8.08
C VAL A 12 -8.59 5.50 8.90
N ALA A 13 -9.85 5.48 8.46
CA ALA A 13 -10.95 6.08 9.21
C ALA A 13 -11.16 5.39 10.57
N ILE A 14 -11.12 4.05 10.60
CA ILE A 14 -11.26 3.26 11.83
C ILE A 14 -10.09 3.53 12.79
N CYS A 15 -8.84 3.54 12.29
CA CYS A 15 -7.68 3.89 13.12
C CYS A 15 -7.78 5.32 13.68
N ASN A 16 -8.26 6.28 12.90
CA ASN A 16 -8.46 7.65 13.38
C ASN A 16 -9.54 7.73 14.46
N GLN A 17 -10.61 6.94 14.34
CA GLN A 17 -11.67 6.83 15.34
C GLN A 17 -11.16 6.23 16.64
N LEU A 18 -10.43 5.11 16.57
CA LEU A 18 -9.81 4.46 17.74
C LEU A 18 -8.80 5.38 18.45
N ARG A 19 -8.03 6.15 17.67
CA ARG A 19 -7.13 7.18 18.21
C ARG A 19 -7.89 8.27 18.97
N GLN A 20 -9.02 8.73 18.45
CA GLN A 20 -9.84 9.74 19.12
C GLN A 20 -10.47 9.20 20.41
N THR A 21 -10.91 7.95 20.43
CA THR A 21 -11.47 7.34 21.64
C THR A 21 -10.42 7.12 22.72
N GLU A 22 -9.21 6.63 22.40
CA GLU A 22 -8.15 6.46 23.41
C GLU A 22 -7.65 7.80 23.95
N VAL A 23 -7.53 8.82 23.10
CA VAL A 23 -7.23 10.18 23.56
C VAL A 23 -8.33 10.63 24.53
N ASN A 24 -9.61 10.47 24.20
CA ASN A 24 -10.69 10.87 25.09
C ASN A 24 -10.74 10.07 26.41
N GLU A 25 -10.34 8.80 26.40
CA GLU A 25 -10.26 7.95 27.59
C GLU A 25 -9.07 8.30 28.49
N GLN A 26 -7.92 8.66 27.91
CA GLN A 26 -6.72 9.08 28.65
C GLN A 26 -6.82 10.52 29.17
N PHE A 27 -7.69 11.34 28.55
CA PHE A 27 -7.96 12.71 28.98
C PHE A 27 -9.01 12.73 30.10
N ASP A 28 -8.57 12.47 31.32
CA ASP A 28 -9.39 12.65 32.52
C ASP A 28 -9.54 14.16 32.81
N THR A 29 -10.60 14.77 32.25
CA THR A 29 -10.87 16.22 32.27
C THR A 29 -10.80 16.85 33.67
N LYS A 30 -11.01 16.06 34.73
CA LYS A 30 -10.91 16.47 36.12
C LYS A 30 -9.48 16.71 36.60
N GLN A 31 -8.49 16.00 36.06
CA GLN A 31 -7.07 16.16 36.44
C GLN A 31 -6.39 17.35 35.77
N LEU A 32 -6.93 17.80 34.62
CA LEU A 32 -6.43 18.96 33.89
C LEU A 32 -6.84 20.28 34.56
N GLN A 33 -8.02 20.36 35.19
CA GLN A 33 -8.52 21.61 35.78
C GLN A 33 -7.68 22.16 36.97
N GLN A 34 -6.77 21.36 37.54
CA GLN A 34 -5.95 21.73 38.70
C GLN A 34 -4.50 22.13 38.35
N LYS A 35 -4.14 22.10 37.06
CA LYS A 35 -2.75 22.28 36.61
C LYS A 35 -2.53 23.62 35.92
N THR A 36 -1.30 24.14 35.95
CA THR A 36 -0.95 25.36 35.21
C THR A 36 -0.96 25.08 33.70
N ILE A 37 -1.33 26.07 32.89
CA ILE A 37 -1.50 25.96 31.42
C ILE A 37 -0.30 25.26 30.74
N ASP A 38 0.93 25.59 31.13
CA ASP A 38 2.15 25.00 30.54
C ASP A 38 2.27 23.50 30.80
N SER A 39 1.90 23.07 32.01
CA SER A 39 1.91 21.65 32.38
C SER A 39 0.79 20.88 31.67
N MET A 40 -0.34 21.53 31.36
CA MET A 40 -1.38 20.94 30.51
C MET A 40 -0.87 20.71 29.09
N ASN A 41 -0.20 21.71 28.50
CA ASN A 41 0.35 21.62 27.15
C ASN A 41 1.36 20.48 27.02
N ILE A 42 2.24 20.29 28.01
CA ILE A 42 3.20 19.17 28.02
C ILE A 42 2.48 17.82 28.04
N ILE A 43 1.45 17.68 28.87
CA ILE A 43 0.66 16.45 28.99
C ILE A 43 -0.08 16.17 27.68
N ILE A 44 -0.73 17.19 27.11
CA ILE A 44 -1.46 17.09 25.83
C ILE A 44 -0.53 16.64 24.70
N VAL A 45 0.64 17.27 24.57
CA VAL A 45 1.59 16.92 23.51
C VAL A 45 2.13 15.51 23.70
N LYS A 46 2.36 15.09 24.96
CA LYS A 46 2.87 13.75 25.27
C LYS A 46 1.82 12.67 24.96
N THR A 47 0.60 12.82 25.46
CA THR A 47 -0.48 11.84 25.21
C THR A 47 -0.81 11.72 23.72
N LEU A 48 -0.81 12.85 22.99
CA LEU A 48 -0.99 12.83 21.54
C LEU A 48 0.14 12.09 20.82
N LYS A 49 1.40 12.27 21.25
CA LYS A 49 2.54 11.53 20.67
C LYS A 49 2.44 10.04 20.95
N ASP A 50 2.14 9.67 22.19
CA ASP A 50 2.04 8.28 22.63
C ASP A 50 0.89 7.56 21.90
N ALA A 51 -0.27 8.21 21.75
CA ALA A 51 -1.42 7.69 20.98
C ALA A 51 -1.15 7.62 19.47
N VAL A 52 -0.37 8.56 18.92
CA VAL A 52 0.07 8.48 17.52
C VAL A 52 1.03 7.32 17.34
N GLU A 53 1.95 7.08 18.26
CA GLU A 53 2.92 5.98 18.15
C GLU A 53 2.28 4.60 18.33
N SER A 54 1.27 4.47 19.20
CA SER A 54 0.53 3.21 19.41
C SER A 54 -0.34 2.81 18.22
N TYR A 55 -1.02 3.78 17.58
CA TYR A 55 -1.97 3.50 16.48
C TYR A 55 -1.42 3.74 15.09
N SER A 56 -0.42 4.61 14.93
CA SER A 56 0.23 4.90 13.65
C SER A 56 1.60 4.24 13.59
N SER A 57 1.62 2.91 13.73
CA SER A 57 2.78 2.17 13.26
C SER A 57 2.85 2.32 11.74
N ARG A 58 3.63 3.28 11.24
CA ARG A 58 4.18 3.19 9.89
C ARG A 58 4.92 1.86 9.90
N SER A 59 4.32 0.82 9.31
CA SER A 59 4.91 -0.51 9.32
C SER A 59 6.35 -0.32 8.92
N LYS A 60 7.31 -0.68 9.78
CA LYS A 60 8.72 -0.55 9.46
C LYS A 60 8.90 -1.30 8.15
N GLU A 61 9.01 -0.56 7.04
CA GLU A 61 9.20 -1.17 5.74
C GLU A 61 10.48 -1.97 5.91
N VAL A 62 10.38 -3.28 5.76
CA VAL A 62 11.55 -4.11 5.94
C VAL A 62 12.47 -3.76 4.79
N ASP A 63 13.57 -3.12 5.18
CA ASP A 63 14.51 -2.52 4.26
C ASP A 63 14.97 -3.56 3.24
N LYS A 64 15.08 -3.10 1.99
CA LYS A 64 15.49 -3.93 0.87
C LYS A 64 16.98 -4.29 0.93
N PHE A 65 17.79 -3.44 1.56
CA PHE A 65 19.23 -3.61 1.64
C PHE A 65 19.67 -3.73 3.10
N SER A 66 20.58 -4.66 3.35
CA SER A 66 21.26 -4.80 4.63
C SER A 66 22.11 -3.57 4.94
N GLU A 67 22.44 -3.38 6.22
CA GLU A 67 23.27 -2.26 6.66
C GLU A 67 24.67 -2.31 6.03
N ASN A 68 25.20 -3.52 5.81
CA ASN A 68 26.46 -3.72 5.10
C ASN A 68 26.41 -3.17 3.66
N THR A 69 25.38 -3.52 2.89
CA THR A 69 25.21 -3.02 1.53
C THR A 69 25.04 -1.50 1.51
N LYS A 70 24.31 -0.92 2.47
CA LYS A 70 24.19 0.54 2.60
C LYS A 70 25.54 1.20 2.85
N ASN A 71 26.38 0.62 3.70
CA ASN A 71 27.72 1.10 3.99
C ASN A 71 28.62 1.04 2.75
N LEU A 72 28.57 -0.06 1.98
CA LEU A 72 29.30 -0.19 0.71
C LEU A 72 28.85 0.84 -0.33
N LEU A 73 27.55 1.07 -0.45
CA LEU A 73 26.99 2.08 -1.34
C LEU A 73 27.38 3.50 -0.92
N LYS A 74 27.41 3.78 0.39
CA LYS A 74 27.89 5.05 0.96
C LYS A 74 29.37 5.25 0.68
N ARG A 75 30.21 4.25 0.91
CA ARG A 75 31.65 4.29 0.60
C ARG A 75 31.90 4.52 -0.88
N ARG A 76 31.16 3.83 -1.77
CA ARG A 76 31.22 4.04 -3.21
C ARG A 76 30.89 5.48 -3.59
N ARG A 77 29.85 6.07 -2.98
CA ARG A 77 29.46 7.46 -3.21
C ARG A 77 30.53 8.45 -2.75
N ASN A 78 31.16 8.20 -1.60
CA ASN A 78 32.26 9.04 -1.10
C ASN A 78 33.50 9.00 -2.00
N LEU A 79 33.84 7.83 -2.57
CA LEU A 79 34.95 7.73 -3.51
C LEU A 79 34.67 8.49 -4.82
N LEU A 80 33.42 8.50 -5.28
CA LEU A 80 33.01 9.30 -6.43
C LEU A 80 33.09 10.80 -6.15
N SER A 81 32.67 11.26 -4.97
CA SER A 81 32.80 12.68 -4.61
C SER A 81 34.25 13.14 -4.48
N GLN A 82 35.17 12.21 -4.21
CA GLN A 82 36.62 12.46 -4.20
C GLN A 82 37.28 12.28 -5.58
N ASN A 83 36.51 12.11 -6.68
CA ASN A 83 37.00 11.83 -8.02
C ASN A 83 37.91 10.59 -8.15
N LYS A 84 37.84 9.65 -7.21
CA LYS A 84 38.63 8.41 -7.20
C LYS A 84 38.01 7.30 -8.06
N ARG A 85 37.44 7.64 -9.22
CA ARG A 85 36.71 6.66 -10.05
C ARG A 85 37.62 5.58 -10.65
N ASN A 86 38.88 5.91 -10.91
CA ASN A 86 39.85 5.02 -11.54
C ASN A 86 40.77 4.31 -10.55
N THR A 87 40.57 4.47 -9.24
CA THR A 87 41.39 3.77 -8.24
C THR A 87 40.95 2.32 -8.07
N GLN A 88 41.91 1.47 -7.72
CA GLN A 88 41.65 0.07 -7.37
C GLN A 88 40.63 -0.04 -6.22
N GLU A 89 40.72 0.84 -5.22
CA GLU A 89 39.77 0.91 -4.09
C GLU A 89 38.32 1.09 -4.58
N TYR A 90 38.09 1.95 -5.59
CA TYR A 90 36.75 2.12 -6.15
C TYR A 90 36.27 0.86 -6.86
N GLN A 91 37.14 0.18 -7.60
CA GLN A 91 36.79 -1.06 -8.31
C GLN A 91 36.37 -2.16 -7.33
N GLU A 92 37.13 -2.33 -6.24
CA GLU A 92 36.84 -3.31 -5.18
C GLU A 92 35.52 -3.00 -4.48
N VAL A 93 35.32 -1.74 -4.05
CA VAL A 93 34.07 -1.32 -3.39
C VAL A 93 32.89 -1.43 -4.34
N ASN A 94 33.06 -1.10 -5.62
CA ASN A 94 31.99 -1.21 -6.62
C ASN A 94 31.62 -2.66 -6.91
N LYS A 95 32.60 -3.58 -6.97
CA LYS A 95 32.35 -5.02 -7.10
C LYS A 95 31.61 -5.55 -5.88
N ALA A 96 32.11 -5.27 -4.68
CA ALA A 96 31.50 -5.71 -3.43
C ALA A 96 30.06 -5.16 -3.26
N ALA A 97 29.85 -3.87 -3.57
CA ALA A 97 28.52 -3.26 -3.50
C ALA A 97 27.53 -3.91 -4.48
N ARG A 98 27.98 -4.32 -5.67
CA ARG A 98 27.11 -4.98 -6.66
C ARG A 98 26.71 -6.38 -6.23
N GLU A 99 27.66 -7.19 -5.76
CA GLU A 99 27.37 -8.55 -5.30
C GLU A 99 26.46 -8.51 -4.06
N SER A 100 26.82 -7.72 -3.05
CA SER A 100 26.02 -7.57 -1.82
C SER A 100 24.60 -7.05 -2.11
N ALA A 101 24.45 -6.08 -3.04
CA ALA A 101 23.13 -5.60 -3.44
C ALA A 101 22.31 -6.65 -4.21
N LYS A 102 22.96 -7.48 -5.03
CA LYS A 102 22.29 -8.55 -5.77
C LYS A 102 21.75 -9.61 -4.80
N GLU A 103 22.56 -10.04 -3.84
CA GLU A 103 22.16 -10.98 -2.79
C GLU A 103 21.00 -10.43 -1.95
N ASP A 104 21.09 -9.18 -1.48
CA ASP A 104 20.02 -8.53 -0.73
C ASP A 104 18.70 -8.46 -1.53
N ILE A 105 18.77 -8.12 -2.82
CA ILE A 105 17.60 -8.11 -3.71
C ILE A 105 16.98 -9.50 -3.80
N GLN A 106 17.80 -10.54 -3.97
CA GLN A 106 17.32 -11.91 -4.06
C GLN A 106 16.64 -12.34 -2.76
N LEU A 107 17.29 -12.14 -1.61
CA LEU A 107 16.74 -12.45 -0.29
C LEU A 107 15.44 -11.68 -0.01
N HIS A 108 15.38 -10.41 -0.38
CA HIS A 108 14.17 -9.61 -0.23
C HIS A 108 13.02 -10.18 -1.08
N ASN A 109 13.28 -10.50 -2.35
CA ASN A 109 12.28 -11.08 -3.25
C ASN A 109 11.80 -12.46 -2.78
N GLU A 110 12.72 -13.30 -2.29
CA GLU A 110 12.39 -14.60 -1.70
C GLU A 110 11.50 -14.44 -0.46
N ARG A 111 11.83 -13.49 0.43
CA ARG A 111 11.03 -13.19 1.62
C ARG A 111 9.63 -12.69 1.27
N ILE A 112 9.51 -11.79 0.30
CA ILE A 112 8.20 -11.32 -0.19
C ILE A 112 7.41 -12.48 -0.80
N SER A 113 8.06 -13.32 -1.62
CA SER A 113 7.42 -14.48 -2.24
C SER A 113 6.94 -15.48 -1.19
N ARG A 114 7.77 -15.79 -0.19
CA ARG A 114 7.44 -16.67 0.94
C ARG A 114 6.25 -16.13 1.74
N ARG A 115 6.31 -14.88 2.20
CA ARG A 115 5.20 -14.22 2.90
C ARG A 115 3.90 -14.27 2.07
N THR A 116 4.01 -14.01 0.78
CA THR A 116 2.86 -14.00 -0.13
C THR A 116 2.28 -15.40 -0.32
N ILE A 117 3.11 -16.44 -0.37
CA ILE A 117 2.67 -17.85 -0.41
C ILE A 117 1.97 -18.22 0.90
N GLU A 118 2.54 -17.85 2.05
CA GLU A 118 1.97 -18.05 3.39
C GLU A 118 0.60 -17.35 3.53
N GLU A 119 0.49 -16.09 3.08
CA GLU A 119 -0.75 -15.31 3.15
C GLU A 119 -1.84 -15.79 2.17
N PHE A 120 -1.46 -16.26 0.97
CA PHE A 120 -2.43 -16.60 -0.09
C PHE A 120 -2.62 -18.10 -0.32
N LYS A 121 -2.01 -18.97 0.49
CA LYS A 121 -2.20 -20.43 0.46
C LYS A 121 -1.98 -21.07 -0.93
N GLY A 122 -1.16 -20.45 -1.79
CA GLY A 122 -0.72 -21.05 -3.07
C GLY A 122 -0.64 -20.13 -4.29
N ILE A 123 0.10 -20.59 -5.30
CA ILE A 123 0.46 -19.82 -6.51
C ILE A 123 -0.75 -19.37 -7.34
N LYS A 124 -1.86 -20.11 -7.26
CA LYS A 124 -3.12 -19.81 -7.95
C LYS A 124 -3.78 -18.54 -7.41
N VAL A 125 -3.78 -18.36 -6.09
CA VAL A 125 -4.36 -17.18 -5.43
C VAL A 125 -3.46 -15.96 -5.63
N PHE A 126 -2.13 -16.16 -5.58
CA PHE A 126 -1.15 -15.14 -5.92
C PHE A 126 -1.33 -14.60 -7.33
N ARG A 127 -1.37 -15.48 -8.35
CA ARG A 127 -1.61 -15.07 -9.75
C ARG A 127 -2.90 -14.28 -9.84
N ARG A 128 -4.00 -14.75 -9.23
CA ARG A 128 -5.31 -14.08 -9.24
C ARG A 128 -5.33 -12.67 -8.61
N LYS A 129 -4.44 -12.37 -7.65
CA LYS A 129 -4.30 -11.03 -7.05
C LYS A 129 -3.35 -10.12 -7.83
N MET A 130 -2.29 -10.68 -8.41
CA MET A 130 -1.32 -9.92 -9.22
C MET A 130 -1.84 -9.60 -10.62
N THR A 131 -2.56 -10.52 -11.27
CA THR A 131 -3.36 -10.16 -12.43
C THR A 131 -4.58 -9.40 -11.97
N ARG A 132 -4.48 -8.05 -11.96
CA ARG A 132 -5.67 -7.20 -12.01
C ARG A 132 -6.54 -7.77 -13.13
N LYS A 133 -7.77 -8.23 -12.81
CA LYS A 133 -8.74 -8.59 -13.84
C LYS A 133 -8.77 -7.41 -14.80
N LYS A 134 -8.53 -7.67 -16.10
CA LYS A 134 -8.64 -6.63 -17.12
C LYS A 134 -10.10 -6.18 -17.09
N GLU A 135 -10.37 -5.07 -16.40
CA GLU A 135 -11.70 -4.46 -16.43
C GLU A 135 -11.96 -4.04 -17.88
N MET A 136 -13.21 -4.16 -18.32
CA MET A 136 -13.59 -3.73 -19.65
C MET A 136 -13.46 -2.20 -19.70
N ILE A 137 -12.42 -1.71 -20.37
CA ILE A 137 -12.12 -0.28 -20.46
C ILE A 137 -12.97 0.39 -21.55
N ARG A 138 -13.39 -0.37 -22.57
CA ARG A 138 -14.15 0.13 -23.71
C ARG A 138 -15.22 -0.85 -24.14
N LEU A 139 -16.40 -0.34 -24.50
CA LEU A 139 -17.51 -1.11 -25.05
C LEU A 139 -18.12 -0.35 -26.24
N LYS A 140 -18.39 -1.05 -27.34
CA LYS A 140 -19.05 -0.48 -28.53
C LYS A 140 -20.55 -0.76 -28.45
N ARG A 141 -21.38 0.28 -28.58
CA ARG A 141 -22.84 0.16 -28.62
C ARG A 141 -23.32 -0.27 -30.01
N SER A 142 -24.58 -0.71 -30.10
CA SER A 142 -25.29 -1.00 -31.36
C SER A 142 -25.21 0.16 -32.36
N ASN A 143 -25.18 1.40 -31.87
CA ASN A 143 -25.18 2.63 -32.66
C ASN A 143 -23.77 2.99 -33.18
N GLY A 144 -22.77 2.13 -32.95
CA GLY A 144 -21.39 2.34 -33.38
C GLY A 144 -20.52 3.17 -32.44
N ILE A 145 -21.12 3.85 -31.44
CA ILE A 145 -20.42 4.71 -30.47
C ILE A 145 -19.59 3.86 -29.50
N ILE A 146 -18.35 4.29 -29.23
CA ILE A 146 -17.42 3.67 -28.29
C ILE A 146 -17.51 4.38 -26.94
N MET A 147 -17.83 3.64 -25.89
CA MET A 147 -17.93 4.13 -24.52
C MET A 147 -16.66 3.76 -23.75
N GLU A 148 -16.03 4.73 -23.09
CA GLU A 148 -14.83 4.51 -22.26
C GLU A 148 -15.08 4.73 -20.76
N ASN A 149 -16.23 5.31 -20.40
CA ASN A 149 -16.62 5.53 -19.01
C ASN A 149 -17.22 4.25 -18.40
N ARG A 150 -16.74 3.88 -17.21
CA ARG A 150 -17.16 2.68 -16.48
C ARG A 150 -18.65 2.66 -16.16
N GLU A 151 -19.22 3.80 -15.77
CA GLU A 151 -20.65 3.88 -15.41
C GLU A 151 -21.54 3.65 -16.63
N GLU A 152 -21.15 4.21 -17.77
CA GLU A 152 -21.88 4.05 -19.02
C GLU A 152 -21.76 2.63 -19.60
N ILE A 153 -20.59 2.00 -19.45
CA ILE A 153 -20.39 0.59 -19.80
C ILE A 153 -21.33 -0.29 -18.97
N LEU A 154 -21.40 -0.07 -17.65
CA LEU A 154 -22.28 -0.85 -16.76
C LEU A 154 -23.76 -0.69 -17.14
N LYS A 155 -24.21 0.54 -17.40
CA LYS A 155 -25.58 0.82 -17.80
C LYS A 155 -25.95 0.15 -19.13
N THR A 156 -25.04 0.19 -20.10
CA THR A 156 -25.25 -0.46 -21.41
C THR A 156 -25.34 -1.98 -21.27
N VAL A 157 -24.51 -2.57 -20.41
CA VAL A 157 -24.57 -4.02 -20.14
C VAL A 157 -25.87 -4.39 -19.43
N GLU A 158 -26.33 -3.57 -18.48
CA GLU A 158 -27.61 -3.76 -17.80
C GLU A 158 -28.79 -3.73 -18.76
N GLU A 159 -28.85 -2.71 -19.63
CA GLU A 159 -29.86 -2.59 -20.70
C GLU A 159 -29.84 -3.83 -21.61
N PHE A 160 -28.67 -4.25 -22.07
CA PHE A 160 -28.52 -5.44 -22.92
C PHE A 160 -29.08 -6.70 -22.25
N TYR A 161 -28.71 -6.97 -20.99
CA TYR A 161 -29.20 -8.16 -20.30
C TYR A 161 -30.70 -8.07 -19.98
N LYS A 162 -31.20 -6.87 -19.66
CA LYS A 162 -32.64 -6.65 -19.48
C LYS A 162 -33.40 -7.01 -20.76
N ASP A 163 -32.97 -6.52 -21.91
CA ASP A 163 -33.59 -6.82 -23.21
C ASP A 163 -33.46 -8.30 -23.57
N PHE A 164 -32.30 -8.90 -23.30
CA PHE A 164 -32.04 -10.32 -23.60
C PHE A 164 -32.95 -11.26 -22.77
N TYR A 165 -33.12 -10.99 -21.48
CA TYR A 165 -33.95 -11.82 -20.62
C TYR A 165 -35.44 -11.49 -20.68
N THR A 166 -35.81 -10.27 -21.07
CA THR A 166 -37.23 -9.93 -21.31
C THR A 166 -37.74 -10.47 -22.65
N SER A 167 -36.91 -10.45 -23.70
CA SER A 167 -37.27 -11.03 -25.00
C SER A 167 -37.45 -12.55 -24.97
N LYS A 168 -36.73 -13.26 -24.10
CA LYS A 168 -36.94 -14.71 -23.87
C LYS A 168 -38.20 -15.05 -23.09
N LYS A 169 -38.68 -14.18 -22.19
CA LYS A 169 -39.93 -14.44 -21.47
C LYS A 169 -41.15 -14.43 -22.40
N THR A 170 -41.11 -13.67 -23.48
CA THR A 170 -42.20 -13.59 -24.45
C THR A 170 -42.26 -14.77 -25.42
N SER A 171 -41.15 -15.49 -25.64
CA SER A 171 -41.12 -16.66 -26.53
C SER A 171 -41.57 -17.97 -25.87
N ASP A 172 -41.60 -18.03 -24.54
CA ASP A 172 -42.03 -19.22 -23.78
C ASP A 172 -43.54 -19.19 -23.45
N LEU A 173 -44.26 -18.15 -23.90
CA LEU A 173 -45.70 -17.91 -23.65
C LEU A 173 -46.56 -17.96 -24.93
N THR A 174 -45.96 -18.34 -26.06
CA THR A 174 -46.63 -18.62 -27.34
C THR A 174 -46.35 -20.05 -27.76
#